data_AF-U5H8N6-F1
#
_entry.id   AF-U5H8N6-F1
#
_cell.length_a   1.000
_cell.length_b   1.000
_cell.length_c   1.000
_cell.angle_alpha   90.00
_cell.angle_beta   90.00
_cell.angle_gamma   90.00
#
_symmetry.space_group_name_H-M   'P 1'
#
loop_
_entity.id
_entity.type
_entity.pdbx_description
1 polymer ?
#
loop_
_entity_poly.entity_id
_entity_poly.type
_entity_poly.pdbx_seq_one_letter_code
_entity_poly.pdbx_strand_id
1 'polypeptide(L)'
;MVSSSTSRNTGRRPRRVRLPRARTGLLRLLLAAVVLSAFVFVAVEGKGQGKTGKKAAAKAKAAAAAAGGTIAANTAKSGPPKSKRGNTEKTVPLRTHSLYAPYVDSDLQNRWFDFGGSTIINTNKHVRLTQDRASQAGWLWSRLALAPNSFEVEFEFRVDGKSSTLYGDGFAMWFTKARAGTGPAFGSADYWEGLGIFFDTYANSRHSYSFPRIYAIKNDGTKAYEVGKDGQSQEIGGCSLDFRRTDVTAKGRFTYFRGKFTELAIQHDKWDQWTTCFVLDGFELPANPFLGFSALTGDVSDAHDIISITTSNIAYHPPSVENSNRPPGLRGIPGKAFLSFIGRLLKWFVFLAMIAAAWIGYKNWKKTKNHKRF
;
A
#
# COMPACT_ATOMS: atom_id res chain seq x y z
N MET A 1 69.24 -3.95 -34.05
CA MET A 1 69.21 -2.84 -35.05
C MET A 1 67.82 -2.22 -34.93
N VAL A 2 67.65 -1.12 -34.17
CA VAL A 2 67.78 0.31 -34.58
C VAL A 2 66.73 0.62 -35.67
N SER A 3 65.82 1.61 -35.59
CA SER A 3 65.74 2.84 -34.80
C SER A 3 64.28 3.32 -34.67
N SER A 4 64.05 4.10 -33.62
CA SER A 4 62.94 5.02 -33.39
C SER A 4 62.92 6.19 -34.39
N SER A 5 61.74 6.78 -34.62
CA SER A 5 61.63 8.22 -34.85
C SER A 5 60.29 8.78 -34.35
N THR A 6 60.42 9.83 -33.55
CA THR A 6 59.37 10.62 -32.91
C THR A 6 59.21 11.91 -33.70
N SER A 7 57.99 12.35 -34.01
CA SER A 7 57.75 13.69 -34.56
C SER A 7 56.77 14.47 -33.67
N ARG A 8 57.31 15.51 -33.03
CA ARG A 8 56.56 16.57 -32.34
C ARG A 8 56.05 17.56 -33.39
N ASN A 9 54.79 17.94 -33.32
CA ASN A 9 54.30 19.10 -34.07
C ASN A 9 53.77 20.18 -33.11
N THR A 10 54.36 21.36 -33.23
CA THR A 10 54.12 22.56 -32.43
C THR A 10 53.06 23.44 -33.12
N GLY A 11 51.89 23.63 -32.49
CA GLY A 11 50.82 24.50 -32.98
C GLY A 11 50.59 25.73 -32.10
N ARG A 12 50.89 26.91 -32.65
CA ARG A 12 50.75 28.27 -32.08
C ARG A 12 49.33 28.60 -31.59
N ARG A 13 49.25 29.31 -30.45
CA ARG A 13 48.04 30.03 -29.96
C ARG A 13 47.76 31.29 -30.80
N PRO A 14 46.50 31.56 -31.19
CA PRO A 14 46.10 32.89 -31.64
C PRO A 14 45.61 33.79 -30.49
N ARG A 15 45.85 35.10 -30.65
CA ARG A 15 45.63 36.19 -29.69
C ARG A 15 44.15 36.41 -29.36
N ARG A 16 43.86 36.71 -28.07
CA ARG A 16 42.57 37.24 -27.60
C ARG A 16 42.34 38.65 -28.17
N VAL A 17 41.23 38.83 -28.89
CA VAL A 17 40.65 40.13 -29.23
C VAL A 17 39.73 40.55 -28.08
N ARG A 18 39.95 41.74 -27.51
CA ARG A 18 39.04 42.39 -26.54
C ARG A 18 37.89 43.05 -27.30
N LEU A 19 36.66 42.71 -26.97
CA LEU A 19 35.46 43.46 -27.35
C LEU A 19 35.02 44.38 -26.19
N PRO A 20 34.52 45.60 -26.48
CA PRO A 20 34.18 46.59 -25.45
C PRO A 20 32.81 46.34 -24.80
N ARG A 21 32.71 46.75 -23.53
CA ARG A 21 31.47 46.85 -22.74
C ARG A 21 30.49 47.84 -23.40
N ALA A 22 29.27 47.39 -23.68
CA ALA A 22 28.14 48.26 -24.01
C ALA A 22 26.99 48.05 -23.02
N ARG A 23 26.38 49.18 -22.64
CA ARG A 23 25.43 49.41 -21.55
C ARG A 23 24.05 48.78 -21.82
N THR A 24 23.59 47.87 -20.97
CA THR A 24 22.19 47.40 -20.96
C THR A 24 21.44 48.00 -19.76
N GLY A 25 21.17 49.30 -19.83
CA GLY A 25 20.39 50.05 -18.83
C GLY A 25 19.05 50.60 -19.35
N LEU A 26 18.80 50.56 -20.67
CA LEU A 26 17.63 51.22 -21.28
C LEU A 26 16.54 50.27 -21.77
N LEU A 27 16.82 48.96 -21.85
CA LEU A 27 15.86 47.97 -22.35
C LEU A 27 14.94 47.37 -21.26
N ARG A 28 15.21 47.66 -19.98
CA ARG A 28 14.36 47.23 -18.85
C ARG A 28 13.30 48.26 -18.42
N LEU A 29 13.38 49.51 -18.90
CA LEU A 29 12.36 50.53 -18.61
C LEU A 29 11.22 50.57 -19.63
N LEU A 30 11.42 50.06 -20.86
CA LEU A 30 10.38 50.09 -21.90
C LEU A 30 9.37 48.93 -21.83
N LEU A 31 9.66 47.84 -21.11
CA LEU A 31 8.70 46.76 -20.89
C LEU A 31 7.74 47.01 -19.72
N ALA A 32 8.07 47.91 -18.79
CA ALA A 32 7.22 48.23 -17.64
C ALA A 32 6.08 49.22 -17.97
N ALA A 33 6.22 49.99 -19.07
CA ALA A 33 5.22 50.99 -19.48
C ALA A 33 4.08 50.43 -20.35
N VAL A 34 4.22 49.21 -20.91
CA VAL A 34 3.18 48.59 -21.78
C VAL A 34 2.22 47.69 -20.98
N VAL A 35 2.59 47.27 -19.77
CA VAL A 35 1.72 46.43 -18.92
C VAL A 35 0.77 47.27 -18.03
N LEU A 36 1.06 48.56 -17.83
CA LEU A 36 0.21 49.45 -17.01
C LEU A 36 -0.90 50.18 -17.78
N SER A 37 -0.90 50.18 -19.12
CA SER A 37 -1.96 50.79 -19.93
C SER A 37 -3.13 49.84 -20.24
N ALA A 38 -2.98 48.53 -20.01
CA ALA A 38 -4.05 47.54 -20.21
C ALA A 38 -4.96 47.33 -18.99
N PHE A 39 -4.55 47.79 -17.79
CA PHE A 39 -5.33 47.62 -16.55
C PHE A 39 -6.26 48.79 -16.22
N VAL A 40 -6.12 49.94 -16.89
CA VAL A 40 -6.96 51.12 -16.64
C VAL A 40 -8.19 51.18 -17.57
N PHE A 41 -8.19 50.44 -18.69
CA PHE A 41 -9.30 50.44 -19.66
C PHE A 41 -10.47 49.49 -19.34
N VAL A 42 -10.39 48.70 -18.27
CA VAL A 42 -11.48 47.77 -17.86
C VAL A 42 -12.34 48.34 -16.71
N ALA A 43 -11.94 49.48 -16.12
CA ALA A 43 -12.59 50.00 -14.91
C ALA A 43 -13.60 51.14 -15.16
N VAL A 44 -13.81 51.59 -16.40
CA VAL A 44 -14.70 52.73 -16.70
C VAL A 44 -15.53 52.45 -17.95
N GLU A 45 -16.52 51.56 -17.86
CA GLU A 45 -17.79 51.64 -18.60
C GLU A 45 -18.70 50.48 -18.21
N GLY A 46 -19.93 50.78 -17.76
CA GLY A 46 -20.95 49.76 -17.51
C GLY A 46 -21.77 49.87 -16.23
N LYS A 47 -22.07 51.08 -15.75
CA LYS A 47 -23.25 51.31 -14.90
C LYS A 47 -24.44 51.58 -15.82
N GLY A 48 -25.38 50.64 -15.95
CA GLY A 48 -26.71 50.91 -16.51
C GLY A 48 -27.37 49.73 -17.23
N GLN A 49 -28.61 49.43 -16.83
CA GLN A 49 -29.54 48.42 -17.39
C GLN A 49 -29.16 46.96 -17.08
N GLY A 50 -30.04 46.05 -16.70
CA GLY A 50 -31.49 45.94 -16.64
C GLY A 50 -31.78 44.46 -16.36
N LYS A 51 -32.85 44.16 -15.62
CA LYS A 51 -33.18 42.81 -15.12
C LYS A 51 -33.62 41.84 -16.24
N THR A 52 -32.69 41.29 -17.03
CA THR A 52 -32.96 40.14 -17.92
C THR A 52 -31.64 39.52 -18.38
N GLY A 53 -31.06 38.61 -17.59
CA GLY A 53 -29.80 37.94 -17.98
C GLY A 53 -29.34 36.79 -17.07
N LYS A 54 -30.12 36.44 -16.03
CA LYS A 54 -29.74 35.40 -15.05
C LYS A 54 -30.00 33.94 -15.50
N LYS A 55 -30.31 33.70 -16.78
CA LYS A 55 -30.55 32.34 -17.31
C LYS A 55 -29.62 31.88 -18.45
N ALA A 56 -28.69 32.71 -18.91
CA ALA A 56 -27.74 32.32 -19.97
C ALA A 56 -26.32 31.97 -19.45
N ALA A 57 -25.94 32.39 -18.24
CA ALA A 57 -24.62 32.12 -17.67
C ALA A 57 -24.51 30.77 -16.91
N ALA A 58 -25.62 30.05 -16.72
CA ALA A 58 -25.65 28.75 -16.04
C ALA A 58 -25.40 27.55 -16.98
N LYS A 59 -25.38 27.76 -18.31
CA LYS A 59 -25.26 26.67 -19.29
C LYS A 59 -23.89 26.57 -19.99
N ALA A 60 -22.98 27.52 -19.75
CA ALA A 60 -21.61 27.50 -20.28
C ALA A 60 -20.56 26.96 -19.27
N LYS A 61 -20.93 26.76 -18.01
CA LYS A 61 -20.03 26.18 -16.98
C LYS A 61 -20.17 24.65 -16.83
N ALA A 62 -21.03 24.02 -17.64
CA ALA A 62 -21.33 22.59 -17.60
C ALA A 62 -20.70 21.77 -18.74
N ALA A 63 -19.92 22.39 -19.64
CA ALA A 63 -19.34 21.71 -20.81
C ALA A 63 -17.80 21.62 -20.84
N ALA A 64 -17.11 22.12 -19.80
CA ALA A 64 -15.64 22.07 -19.69
C ALA A 64 -15.16 21.18 -18.51
N ALA A 65 -16.02 20.28 -18.00
CA ALA A 65 -15.71 19.35 -16.90
C ALA A 65 -15.64 17.88 -17.36
N ALA A 66 -15.51 17.62 -18.68
CA ALA A 66 -15.57 16.28 -19.26
C ALA A 66 -14.26 15.79 -19.94
N ALA A 67 -13.15 16.54 -19.84
CA ALA A 67 -11.87 16.09 -20.40
C ALA A 67 -10.70 16.67 -19.59
N GLY A 68 -10.28 15.96 -18.55
CA GLY A 68 -9.17 16.38 -17.69
C GLY A 68 -9.29 15.83 -16.27
N GLY A 69 -9.19 14.50 -16.14
CA GLY A 69 -9.16 13.84 -14.83
C GLY A 69 -7.81 14.07 -14.14
N THR A 70 -7.59 15.24 -13.56
CA THR A 70 -6.57 15.42 -12.51
C THR A 70 -7.05 14.71 -11.25
N ILE A 71 -6.41 13.59 -10.92
CA ILE A 71 -6.52 12.97 -9.60
C ILE A 71 -5.93 13.97 -8.61
N ALA A 72 -6.80 14.72 -7.93
CA ALA A 72 -6.40 15.54 -6.80
C ALA A 72 -5.90 14.61 -5.70
N ALA A 73 -4.61 14.71 -5.40
CA ALA A 73 -4.01 14.11 -4.22
C ALA A 73 -4.69 14.71 -2.98
N ASN A 74 -5.69 14.00 -2.45
CA ASN A 74 -6.22 14.28 -1.13
C ASN A 74 -5.11 13.95 -0.12
N THR A 75 -4.36 14.96 0.30
CA THR A 75 -3.53 14.91 1.51
C THR A 75 -4.44 14.62 2.70
N ALA A 76 -4.50 13.35 3.06
CA ALA A 76 -5.42 12.82 4.04
C ALA A 76 -4.92 13.05 5.47
N LYS A 77 -5.73 13.76 6.27
CA LYS A 77 -5.95 13.39 7.68
C LYS A 77 -6.89 12.18 7.67
N SER A 78 -6.37 10.98 7.41
CA SER A 78 -7.14 9.74 7.58
C SER A 78 -6.35 8.77 8.44
N GLY A 79 -7.03 8.10 9.37
CA GLY A 79 -6.46 6.98 10.09
C GLY A 79 -6.04 5.83 9.15
N PRO A 80 -5.56 4.70 9.71
CA PRO A 80 -5.11 3.57 8.90
C PRO A 80 -6.20 3.13 7.90
N PRO A 81 -5.81 2.71 6.68
CA PRO A 81 -6.77 2.31 5.67
C PRO A 81 -7.61 1.14 6.19
N LYS A 82 -8.93 1.25 6.04
CA LYS A 82 -9.87 0.21 6.47
C LYS A 82 -10.05 -0.80 5.36
N SER A 83 -9.89 -2.08 5.71
CA SER A 83 -10.11 -3.20 4.77
C SER A 83 -11.51 -3.15 4.17
N LYS A 84 -11.60 -3.36 2.85
CA LYS A 84 -12.87 -3.57 2.12
C LYS A 84 -13.10 -5.05 1.78
N ARG A 85 -12.12 -5.90 2.10
CA ARG A 85 -12.15 -7.35 1.87
C ARG A 85 -13.25 -8.10 2.60
N GLY A 86 -13.69 -7.69 3.80
CA GLY A 86 -14.49 -8.52 4.75
C GLY A 86 -15.74 -9.23 4.18
N ASN A 87 -16.17 -8.83 2.99
CA ASN A 87 -17.29 -9.34 2.22
C ASN A 87 -16.91 -10.31 1.09
N THR A 88 -15.65 -10.74 0.98
CA THR A 88 -15.16 -11.61 -0.10
C THR A 88 -14.95 -13.04 0.35
N GLU A 89 -15.32 -13.99 -0.51
CA GLU A 89 -15.12 -15.42 -0.32
C GLU A 89 -14.25 -15.99 -1.45
N LYS A 90 -13.26 -16.84 -1.10
CA LYS A 90 -12.44 -17.59 -2.08
C LYS A 90 -13.32 -18.70 -2.70
N THR A 91 -13.39 -18.76 -4.02
CA THR A 91 -14.25 -19.71 -4.75
C THR A 91 -13.44 -20.81 -5.42
N VAL A 92 -12.76 -20.49 -6.53
CA VAL A 92 -12.03 -21.46 -7.36
C VAL A 92 -10.54 -21.22 -7.25
N PRO A 93 -9.73 -22.19 -6.80
CA PRO A 93 -8.28 -22.08 -6.80
C PRO A 93 -7.73 -22.13 -8.23
N LEU A 94 -6.77 -21.25 -8.52
CA LEU A 94 -6.14 -21.12 -9.83
C LEU A 94 -4.75 -21.77 -9.80
N ARG A 95 -4.68 -23.08 -10.08
CA ARG A 95 -3.42 -23.85 -10.06
C ARG A 95 -2.35 -23.26 -10.99
N THR A 96 -2.76 -22.69 -12.12
CA THR A 96 -1.91 -22.06 -13.13
C THR A 96 -1.22 -20.77 -12.66
N HIS A 97 -1.69 -20.20 -11.55
CA HIS A 97 -1.15 -18.98 -10.93
C HIS A 97 -0.79 -19.22 -9.46
N SER A 98 -0.62 -20.48 -9.06
CA SER A 98 -0.21 -20.86 -7.72
C SER A 98 1.11 -21.63 -7.79
N LEU A 99 2.01 -21.32 -6.87
CA LEU A 99 3.37 -21.85 -6.80
C LEU A 99 3.69 -22.25 -5.36
N TYR A 100 4.14 -23.48 -5.16
CA TYR A 100 4.53 -24.02 -3.85
C TYR A 100 5.45 -25.22 -4.08
N ALA A 101 6.20 -25.63 -3.05
CA ALA A 101 7.10 -26.77 -3.14
C ALA A 101 6.33 -28.08 -3.47
N PRO A 102 6.89 -28.98 -4.31
CA PRO A 102 8.13 -28.84 -5.06
C PRO A 102 7.97 -27.88 -6.25
N TYR A 103 8.91 -26.93 -6.42
CA TYR A 103 8.79 -25.86 -7.43
C TYR A 103 9.16 -26.28 -8.86
N VAL A 104 9.76 -27.45 -9.04
CA VAL A 104 10.10 -28.00 -10.36
C VAL A 104 9.46 -29.37 -10.51
N ASP A 105 8.98 -29.62 -11.71
CA ASP A 105 8.47 -30.90 -12.17
C ASP A 105 9.66 -31.79 -12.63
N SER A 106 9.37 -32.89 -13.32
CA SER A 106 10.38 -33.65 -14.06
C SER A 106 11.13 -32.74 -15.05
N ASP A 107 12.44 -32.91 -15.17
CA ASP A 107 13.35 -32.13 -16.04
C ASP A 107 13.70 -30.70 -15.57
N LEU A 108 13.61 -30.42 -14.26
CA LEU A 108 14.01 -29.13 -13.65
C LEU A 108 13.25 -27.90 -14.19
N GLN A 109 12.10 -28.11 -14.83
CA GLN A 109 11.21 -27.05 -15.30
C GLN A 109 9.95 -26.95 -14.45
N ASN A 110 9.28 -25.81 -14.48
CA ASN A 110 7.94 -25.65 -13.91
C ASN A 110 6.93 -25.44 -15.03
N ARG A 111 5.82 -26.18 -15.00
CA ARG A 111 4.77 -26.08 -16.02
C ARG A 111 4.13 -24.69 -16.13
N TRP A 112 4.00 -23.96 -15.02
CA TRP A 112 3.16 -22.76 -14.91
C TRP A 112 3.95 -21.46 -14.72
N PHE A 113 5.20 -21.53 -14.28
CA PHE A 113 6.05 -20.37 -14.03
C PHE A 113 7.37 -20.46 -14.79
N ASP A 114 7.83 -19.32 -15.29
CA ASP A 114 9.20 -19.14 -15.77
C ASP A 114 10.03 -18.43 -14.70
N PHE A 115 11.31 -18.79 -14.62
CA PHE A 115 12.28 -18.20 -13.73
C PHE A 115 13.46 -17.67 -14.55
N GLY A 116 14.06 -16.55 -14.13
CA GLY A 116 15.18 -15.96 -14.86
C GLY A 116 15.99 -14.97 -14.04
N GLY A 117 17.06 -14.47 -14.66
CA GLY A 117 18.05 -13.61 -14.00
C GLY A 117 18.86 -14.37 -12.95
N SER A 118 19.03 -13.78 -11.77
CA SER A 118 19.73 -14.37 -10.62
C SER A 118 18.91 -15.39 -9.82
N THR A 119 17.71 -15.74 -10.28
CA THR A 119 16.78 -16.59 -9.54
C THR A 119 17.34 -17.99 -9.33
N ILE A 120 17.32 -18.48 -8.09
CA ILE A 120 17.71 -19.83 -7.70
C ILE A 120 16.50 -20.54 -7.12
N ILE A 121 16.21 -21.73 -7.64
CA ILE A 121 15.10 -22.55 -7.16
C ILE A 121 15.63 -23.56 -6.16
N ASN A 122 15.28 -23.41 -4.89
CA ASN A 122 15.49 -24.46 -3.89
C ASN A 122 14.22 -25.32 -3.85
N THR A 123 14.22 -26.41 -4.59
CA THR A 123 13.03 -27.22 -4.94
C THR A 123 12.05 -27.45 -3.79
N ASN A 124 12.55 -27.68 -2.57
CA ASN A 124 11.72 -28.02 -1.41
C ASN A 124 11.69 -26.95 -0.31
N LYS A 125 12.16 -25.72 -0.58
CA LYS A 125 12.23 -24.65 0.43
C LYS A 125 11.62 -23.34 -0.03
N HIS A 126 12.16 -22.77 -1.11
CA HIS A 126 11.76 -21.45 -1.62
C HIS A 126 12.33 -21.18 -3.01
N VAL A 127 11.77 -20.19 -3.69
CA VAL A 127 12.36 -19.56 -4.88
C VAL A 127 13.07 -18.29 -4.46
N ARG A 128 14.41 -18.26 -4.58
CA ARG A 128 15.25 -17.11 -4.23
C ARG A 128 15.44 -16.23 -5.44
N LEU A 129 14.84 -15.04 -5.47
CA LEU A 129 14.97 -14.10 -6.59
C LEU A 129 16.37 -13.46 -6.63
N THR A 130 16.87 -12.99 -5.48
CA THR A 130 18.25 -12.51 -5.32
C THR A 130 18.88 -13.12 -4.07
N GLN A 131 20.20 -13.20 -4.08
CA GLN A 131 20.99 -13.56 -2.90
C GLN A 131 21.40 -12.29 -2.14
N ASP A 132 21.88 -12.46 -0.92
CA ASP A 132 22.60 -11.42 -0.17
C ASP A 132 24.01 -11.20 -0.79
N ARG A 133 23.99 -10.66 -2.01
CA ARG A 133 25.11 -10.27 -2.87
C ARG A 133 24.70 -9.05 -3.67
N ALA A 134 25.65 -8.15 -3.94
CA ALA A 134 25.43 -6.97 -4.76
C ALA A 134 25.09 -7.31 -6.22
N SER A 135 24.43 -6.37 -6.90
CA SER A 135 24.17 -6.39 -8.34
C SER A 135 23.46 -7.66 -8.85
N GLN A 136 22.43 -8.12 -8.12
CA GLN A 136 21.58 -9.24 -8.53
C GLN A 136 20.25 -8.72 -9.07
N ALA A 137 19.73 -9.35 -10.12
CA ALA A 137 18.41 -9.07 -10.67
C ALA A 137 17.76 -10.39 -11.06
N GLY A 138 16.69 -10.77 -10.37
CA GLY A 138 16.02 -12.06 -10.59
C GLY A 138 14.52 -11.90 -10.62
N TRP A 139 13.84 -12.76 -11.37
CA TRP A 139 12.41 -12.75 -11.50
C TRP A 139 11.81 -14.16 -11.65
N LEU A 140 10.52 -14.23 -11.33
CA LEU A 140 9.62 -15.33 -11.68
C LEU A 140 8.33 -14.75 -12.27
N TRP A 141 7.76 -15.42 -13.28
CA TRP A 141 6.54 -14.96 -13.96
C TRP A 141 5.61 -16.13 -14.29
N SER A 142 4.31 -15.93 -14.20
CA SER A 142 3.33 -16.88 -14.73
C SER A 142 3.48 -16.99 -16.25
N ARG A 143 3.35 -18.21 -16.77
CA ARG A 143 3.37 -18.49 -18.22
C ARG A 143 2.05 -18.13 -18.89
N LEU A 144 0.96 -18.23 -18.13
CA LEU A 144 -0.38 -17.86 -18.56
C LEU A 144 -0.77 -16.53 -17.94
N ALA A 145 -1.61 -15.79 -18.66
CA ALA A 145 -2.22 -14.57 -18.16
C ALA A 145 -3.42 -14.90 -17.25
N LEU A 146 -3.65 -14.06 -16.25
CA LEU A 146 -4.84 -14.11 -15.41
C LEU A 146 -6.06 -13.68 -16.22
N ALA A 147 -7.16 -14.40 -16.08
CA ALA A 147 -8.44 -13.93 -16.60
C ALA A 147 -8.82 -12.59 -15.93
N PRO A 148 -9.55 -11.68 -16.62
CA PRO A 148 -9.95 -10.37 -16.11
C PRO A 148 -11.11 -10.44 -15.09
N ASN A 149 -11.06 -11.44 -14.19
CA ASN A 149 -12.01 -11.71 -13.14
C ASN A 149 -11.52 -11.14 -11.80
N SER A 150 -12.39 -11.11 -10.80
CA SER A 150 -11.99 -10.79 -9.43
C SER A 150 -11.21 -11.96 -8.83
N PHE A 151 -10.03 -11.69 -8.27
CA PHE A 151 -9.15 -12.71 -7.70
C PHE A 151 -8.44 -12.20 -6.45
N GLU A 152 -7.94 -13.14 -5.67
CA GLU A 152 -7.07 -12.92 -4.53
C GLU A 152 -5.78 -13.72 -4.73
N VAL A 153 -4.64 -13.06 -4.53
CA VAL A 153 -3.31 -13.67 -4.51
C VAL A 153 -2.76 -13.52 -3.11
N GLU A 154 -2.58 -14.65 -2.44
CA GLU A 154 -1.88 -14.75 -1.17
C GLU A 154 -0.48 -15.31 -1.44
N PHE A 155 0.56 -14.60 -1.02
CA PHE A 155 1.93 -15.03 -1.22
C PHE A 155 2.72 -14.93 0.07
N GLU A 156 3.60 -15.90 0.27
CA GLU A 156 4.49 -16.01 1.40
C GLU A 156 5.89 -15.65 0.94
N PHE A 157 6.56 -14.77 1.69
CA PHE A 157 7.87 -14.28 1.31
C PHE A 157 8.77 -14.09 2.53
N ARG A 158 10.08 -14.00 2.28
CA ARG A 158 11.08 -13.68 3.28
C ARG A 158 12.13 -12.74 2.70
N VAL A 159 12.40 -11.67 3.43
CA VAL A 159 13.50 -10.74 3.16
C VAL A 159 14.48 -10.82 4.31
N ASP A 160 15.71 -11.22 4.01
CA ASP A 160 16.73 -11.51 5.03
C ASP A 160 18.14 -11.24 4.50
N GLY A 161 19.05 -10.85 5.40
CA GLY A 161 20.43 -10.54 5.05
C GLY A 161 21.30 -10.39 6.30
N LYS A 162 22.62 -10.48 6.10
CA LYS A 162 23.59 -10.48 7.21
C LYS A 162 23.65 -9.13 7.94
N SER A 163 23.47 -8.05 7.20
CA SER A 163 23.58 -6.68 7.73
C SER A 163 22.31 -6.26 8.46
N SER A 164 22.47 -5.60 9.61
CA SER A 164 21.34 -5.06 10.38
C SER A 164 20.99 -3.62 9.99
N THR A 165 21.90 -2.88 9.36
CA THR A 165 21.79 -1.43 9.13
C THR A 165 21.82 -1.02 7.66
N LEU A 166 22.63 -1.68 6.83
CA LEU A 166 22.77 -1.42 5.41
C LEU A 166 22.28 -2.64 4.61
N TYR A 167 21.14 -2.52 3.98
CA TYR A 167 20.47 -3.59 3.24
C TYR A 167 19.59 -2.98 2.14
N GLY A 168 19.26 -3.76 1.11
CA GLY A 168 18.50 -3.27 -0.04
C GLY A 168 18.46 -4.25 -1.22
N ASP A 169 17.80 -3.90 -2.32
CA ASP A 169 16.86 -2.76 -2.43
C ASP A 169 15.43 -3.22 -2.12
N GLY A 170 15.08 -4.45 -2.52
CA GLY A 170 13.78 -5.04 -2.23
C GLY A 170 13.30 -5.97 -3.34
N PHE A 171 11.99 -6.19 -3.36
CA PHE A 171 11.31 -6.96 -4.41
C PHE A 171 10.01 -6.28 -4.85
N ALA A 172 9.44 -6.74 -5.96
CA ALA A 172 8.19 -6.26 -6.48
C ALA A 172 7.28 -7.40 -6.92
N MET A 173 5.98 -7.20 -6.78
CA MET A 173 4.90 -8.03 -7.34
C MET A 173 4.26 -7.30 -8.51
N TRP A 174 3.90 -8.04 -9.55
CA TRP A 174 3.49 -7.46 -10.83
C TRP A 174 2.18 -8.05 -11.34
N PHE A 175 1.35 -7.19 -11.92
CA PHE A 175 0.21 -7.52 -12.77
C PHE A 175 0.30 -6.69 -14.05
N THR A 176 0.99 -7.22 -15.07
CA THR A 176 1.34 -6.44 -16.27
C THR A 176 1.09 -7.21 -17.55
N LYS A 177 0.94 -6.51 -18.69
CA LYS A 177 0.71 -7.15 -19.99
C LYS A 177 1.94 -7.91 -20.52
N ALA A 178 3.13 -7.39 -20.25
CA ALA A 178 4.39 -8.05 -20.59
C ALA A 178 4.85 -8.94 -19.42
N ARG A 179 5.80 -9.83 -19.68
CA ARG A 179 6.42 -10.69 -18.66
C ARG A 179 7.89 -10.93 -19.00
N ALA A 180 8.66 -11.42 -18.02
CA ALA A 180 10.03 -11.90 -18.24
C ALA A 180 11.01 -10.86 -18.81
N GLY A 181 10.79 -9.56 -18.53
CA GLY A 181 11.74 -8.49 -18.83
C GLY A 181 12.60 -8.17 -17.62
N THR A 182 13.90 -7.95 -17.84
CA THR A 182 14.85 -7.48 -16.82
C THR A 182 15.09 -5.98 -16.99
N GLY A 183 15.21 -5.26 -15.88
CA GLY A 183 15.44 -3.82 -15.91
C GLY A 183 15.60 -3.21 -14.51
N PRO A 184 15.61 -1.87 -14.43
CA PRO A 184 15.91 -1.13 -13.20
C PRO A 184 14.76 -1.13 -12.19
N ALA A 185 13.53 -1.48 -12.58
CA ALA A 185 12.38 -1.50 -11.68
C ALA A 185 12.38 -2.80 -10.87
N PHE A 186 13.16 -2.84 -9.78
CA PHE A 186 13.31 -4.02 -8.90
C PHE A 186 13.57 -5.32 -9.68
N GLY A 187 14.43 -5.25 -10.70
CA GLY A 187 14.83 -6.40 -11.52
C GLY A 187 13.88 -6.67 -12.68
N SER A 188 12.82 -5.87 -12.86
CA SER A 188 11.91 -5.92 -14.01
C SER A 188 12.02 -4.69 -14.92
N ALA A 189 11.35 -4.76 -16.07
CA ALA A 189 11.39 -3.75 -17.12
C ALA A 189 10.96 -2.37 -16.61
N ASP A 190 11.63 -1.33 -17.11
CA ASP A 190 11.43 0.07 -16.71
C ASP A 190 10.07 0.64 -17.16
N TYR A 191 9.61 0.22 -18.34
CA TYR A 191 8.33 0.61 -18.93
C TYR A 191 7.40 -0.58 -18.90
N TRP A 192 6.35 -0.51 -18.08
CA TRP A 192 5.34 -1.56 -17.99
C TRP A 192 3.94 -1.00 -18.16
N GLU A 193 3.05 -1.81 -18.72
CA GLU A 193 1.62 -1.52 -18.73
C GLU A 193 0.92 -2.40 -17.69
N GLY A 194 0.48 -1.80 -16.59
CA GLY A 194 -0.21 -2.48 -15.50
C GLY A 194 0.15 -1.95 -14.12
N LEU A 195 0.13 -2.85 -13.13
CA LEU A 195 0.39 -2.56 -11.73
C LEU A 195 1.72 -3.18 -11.29
N GLY A 196 2.59 -2.37 -10.70
CA GLY A 196 3.73 -2.82 -9.90
C GLY A 196 3.49 -2.50 -8.42
N ILE A 197 3.78 -3.45 -7.55
CA ILE A 197 3.69 -3.31 -6.09
C ILE A 197 5.08 -3.56 -5.53
N PHE A 198 5.71 -2.53 -4.99
CA PHE A 198 7.10 -2.53 -4.58
C PHE A 198 7.19 -2.71 -3.07
N PHE A 199 8.08 -3.61 -2.65
CA PHE A 199 8.46 -3.89 -1.27
C PHE A 199 9.89 -3.41 -1.11
N ASP A 200 10.01 -2.14 -0.75
CA ASP A 200 11.25 -1.38 -0.77
C ASP A 200 11.87 -1.30 0.62
N THR A 201 13.10 -1.76 0.76
CA THR A 201 13.81 -1.79 2.04
C THR A 201 14.86 -0.68 2.15
N TYR A 202 15.17 0.04 1.07
CA TYR A 202 16.25 1.01 1.03
C TYR A 202 15.79 2.38 0.53
N ALA A 203 16.19 3.44 1.24
CA ALA A 203 15.82 4.80 0.87
C ALA A 203 16.88 5.44 -0.02
N ASN A 204 16.63 5.57 -1.33
CA ASN A 204 17.55 6.25 -2.26
C ASN A 204 17.55 7.77 -2.09
N SER A 205 16.49 8.32 -1.48
CA SER A 205 16.38 9.74 -1.19
C SER A 205 15.70 10.02 0.15
N ARG A 206 15.62 11.29 0.53
CA ARG A 206 15.00 11.70 1.79
C ARG A 206 13.48 11.73 1.64
N HIS A 207 12.79 10.94 2.47
CA HIS A 207 11.33 10.85 2.50
C HIS A 207 10.73 11.35 3.82
N SER A 208 9.43 11.65 3.81
CA SER A 208 8.65 11.96 5.01
C SER A 208 8.13 10.71 5.73
N TYR A 209 8.29 9.54 5.13
CA TYR A 209 7.88 8.23 5.64
C TYR A 209 9.10 7.35 5.95
N SER A 210 8.88 6.29 6.71
CA SER A 210 9.93 5.32 7.07
C SER A 210 10.00 4.15 6.10
N PHE A 211 11.17 3.52 6.05
CA PHE A 211 11.43 2.25 5.37
C PHE A 211 11.55 1.13 6.42
N PRO A 212 11.20 -0.13 6.09
CA PRO A 212 10.70 -0.59 4.79
C PRO A 212 9.33 -0.01 4.40
N ARG A 213 9.11 0.17 3.10
CA ARG A 213 7.90 0.75 2.52
C ARG A 213 7.32 -0.19 1.48
N ILE A 214 5.99 -0.28 1.47
CA ILE A 214 5.25 -0.98 0.43
C ILE A 214 4.40 0.03 -0.31
N TYR A 215 4.50 0.09 -1.64
CA TYR A 215 3.74 1.03 -2.45
C TYR A 215 3.38 0.47 -3.81
N ALA A 216 2.31 1.00 -4.39
CA ALA A 216 1.81 0.63 -5.70
C ALA A 216 2.05 1.75 -6.72
N ILE A 217 2.42 1.37 -7.94
CA ILE A 217 2.49 2.26 -9.10
C ILE A 217 1.72 1.64 -10.26
N LYS A 218 0.80 2.43 -10.82
CA LYS A 218 0.19 2.12 -12.12
C LYS A 218 0.97 2.82 -13.21
N ASN A 219 1.32 2.05 -14.24
CA ASN A 219 2.00 2.57 -15.42
C ASN A 219 1.26 2.12 -16.67
N ASP A 220 1.26 2.96 -17.70
CA ASP A 220 0.61 2.74 -18.99
C ASP A 220 1.63 2.39 -20.09
N GLY A 221 2.88 2.14 -19.69
CA GLY A 221 4.01 1.86 -20.57
C GLY A 221 4.79 3.10 -21.00
N THR A 222 4.41 4.31 -20.54
CA THR A 222 5.04 5.55 -21.01
C THR A 222 6.07 6.14 -20.03
N LYS A 223 5.99 5.81 -18.74
CA LYS A 223 6.84 6.39 -17.71
C LYS A 223 7.95 5.41 -17.31
N ALA A 224 9.17 5.91 -17.19
CA ALA A 224 10.26 5.19 -16.52
C ALA A 224 10.06 5.21 -15.00
N TYR A 225 10.57 4.19 -14.30
CA TYR A 225 10.62 4.13 -12.85
C TYR A 225 11.64 5.12 -12.28
N GLU A 226 11.23 5.94 -11.31
CA GLU A 226 12.11 6.91 -10.66
C GLU A 226 12.98 6.27 -9.57
N VAL A 227 13.99 5.47 -9.96
CA VAL A 227 14.90 4.76 -9.03
C VAL A 227 15.49 5.70 -7.97
N GLY A 228 16.02 6.84 -8.37
CA GLY A 228 16.67 7.79 -7.45
C GLY A 228 15.73 8.53 -6.49
N LYS A 229 14.42 8.31 -6.60
CA LYS A 229 13.39 8.90 -5.71
C LYS A 229 12.41 7.86 -5.18
N ASP A 230 12.74 6.58 -5.30
CA ASP A 230 11.92 5.46 -4.80
C ASP A 230 10.48 5.51 -5.32
N GLY A 231 10.29 5.93 -6.58
CA GLY A 231 8.98 6.04 -7.22
C GLY A 231 7.99 7.01 -6.57
N GLN A 232 8.44 7.89 -5.67
CA GLN A 232 7.57 8.70 -4.79
C GLN A 232 6.51 9.52 -5.55
N SER A 233 6.85 10.09 -6.71
CA SER A 233 5.93 10.89 -7.52
C SER A 233 4.92 10.05 -8.31
N GLN A 234 5.13 8.73 -8.37
CA GLN A 234 4.39 7.76 -9.17
C GLN A 234 3.49 6.86 -8.29
N GLU A 235 3.66 6.93 -6.96
CA GLU A 235 2.89 6.17 -5.99
C GLU A 235 1.38 6.51 -6.06
N ILE A 236 0.54 5.48 -6.13
CA ILE A 236 -0.93 5.60 -6.06
C ILE A 236 -1.52 5.12 -4.72
N GLY A 237 -0.70 4.51 -3.87
CA GLY A 237 -1.06 4.08 -2.52
C GLY A 237 0.06 3.25 -1.91
N GLY A 238 0.21 3.30 -0.59
CA GLY A 238 1.29 2.64 0.11
C GLY A 238 1.21 2.76 1.63
N CYS A 239 2.11 2.05 2.30
CA CYS A 239 2.26 2.02 3.74
C CYS A 239 3.72 1.81 4.13
N SER A 240 4.09 2.19 5.35
CA SER A 240 5.37 1.85 5.96
C SER A 240 5.14 0.74 6.99
N LEU A 241 5.68 -0.45 6.73
CA LEU A 241 5.54 -1.63 7.56
C LEU A 241 6.87 -2.38 7.56
N ASP A 242 7.31 -2.82 8.73
CA ASP A 242 8.51 -3.66 8.83
C ASP A 242 8.17 -5.11 8.50
N PHE A 243 8.69 -5.59 7.36
CA PHE A 243 8.52 -6.96 6.86
C PHE A 243 9.85 -7.69 6.74
N ARG A 244 10.96 -7.09 7.17
CA ARG A 244 12.31 -7.67 7.06
C ARG A 244 12.65 -8.41 8.34
N ARG A 245 13.09 -9.67 8.25
CA ARG A 245 13.45 -10.51 9.41
C ARG A 245 12.38 -10.54 10.51
N THR A 246 11.13 -10.74 10.11
CA THR A 246 10.00 -10.88 11.04
C THR A 246 10.04 -12.22 11.77
N ASP A 247 9.57 -12.25 13.02
CA ASP A 247 9.47 -13.47 13.83
C ASP A 247 8.42 -14.46 13.29
N VAL A 248 7.40 -13.92 12.64
CA VAL A 248 6.39 -14.70 11.92
C VAL A 248 6.71 -14.72 10.44
N THR A 249 6.22 -15.74 9.75
CA THR A 249 6.28 -15.79 8.30
C THR A 249 5.51 -14.61 7.71
N ALA A 250 6.21 -13.76 6.94
CA ALA A 250 5.61 -12.64 6.26
C ALA A 250 4.74 -13.11 5.08
N LYS A 251 3.52 -12.57 5.00
CA LYS A 251 2.58 -12.88 3.91
C LYS A 251 1.97 -11.59 3.36
N GLY A 252 1.83 -11.55 2.04
CA GLY A 252 1.03 -10.54 1.35
C GLY A 252 -0.27 -11.15 0.85
N ARG A 253 -1.37 -10.40 0.96
CA ARG A 253 -2.67 -10.74 0.39
C ARG A 253 -3.15 -9.60 -0.46
N PHE A 254 -3.02 -9.77 -1.77
CA PHE A 254 -3.53 -8.86 -2.77
C PHE A 254 -4.94 -9.30 -3.19
N THR A 255 -5.92 -8.42 -3.00
CA THR A 255 -7.32 -8.67 -3.34
C THR A 255 -7.72 -7.70 -4.44
N TYR A 256 -8.06 -8.22 -5.62
CA TYR A 256 -8.58 -7.44 -6.74
C TYR A 256 -10.04 -7.80 -6.98
N PHE A 257 -10.93 -6.85 -6.68
CA PHE A 257 -12.33 -6.96 -7.07
C PHE A 257 -12.66 -5.91 -8.14
N ARG A 258 -12.78 -6.39 -9.38
CA ARG A 258 -12.99 -5.55 -10.57
C ARG A 258 -14.17 -4.59 -10.38
N GLY A 259 -13.96 -3.33 -10.74
CA GLY A 259 -14.94 -2.26 -10.61
C GLY A 259 -15.30 -1.84 -9.17
N LYS A 260 -14.67 -2.40 -8.13
CA LYS A 260 -14.94 -2.02 -6.73
C LYS A 260 -13.68 -1.55 -6.01
N PHE A 261 -12.79 -2.47 -5.66
CA PHE A 261 -11.61 -2.15 -4.87
C PHE A 261 -10.44 -3.07 -5.19
N THR A 262 -9.25 -2.53 -5.00
CA THR A 262 -7.98 -3.27 -4.95
C THR A 262 -7.35 -3.02 -3.59
N GLU A 263 -7.00 -4.06 -2.87
CA GLU A 263 -6.44 -3.96 -1.53
C GLU A 263 -5.20 -4.83 -1.39
N LEU A 264 -4.18 -4.32 -0.70
CA LEU A 264 -3.06 -5.12 -0.22
C LEU A 264 -3.09 -5.13 1.31
N ALA A 265 -3.05 -6.33 1.89
CA ALA A 265 -2.87 -6.54 3.32
C ALA A 265 -1.63 -7.39 3.59
N ILE A 266 -0.93 -7.11 4.68
CA ILE A 266 0.33 -7.76 5.04
C ILE A 266 0.22 -8.37 6.43
N GLN A 267 0.63 -9.62 6.56
CA GLN A 267 0.92 -10.26 7.84
C GLN A 267 2.42 -10.16 8.08
N HIS A 268 2.84 -9.53 9.17
CA HIS A 268 4.27 -9.31 9.48
C HIS A 268 4.59 -9.33 10.98
N ASP A 269 3.64 -8.95 11.85
CA ASP A 269 3.84 -8.92 13.31
C ASP A 269 3.44 -10.25 13.98
N LYS A 270 2.23 -10.74 13.71
CA LYS A 270 1.68 -11.96 14.34
C LYS A 270 0.99 -12.86 13.32
N TRP A 271 0.93 -14.16 13.63
CA TRP A 271 0.18 -15.13 12.86
C TRP A 271 -1.30 -14.75 12.76
N ASP A 272 -1.85 -14.87 11.56
CA ASP A 272 -3.25 -14.57 11.22
C ASP A 272 -3.71 -13.13 11.50
N GLN A 273 -2.76 -12.23 11.80
CA GLN A 273 -3.03 -10.80 11.96
C GLN A 273 -2.63 -10.04 10.70
N TRP A 274 -3.65 -9.53 9.99
CA TRP A 274 -3.48 -8.81 8.74
C TRP A 274 -3.57 -7.30 8.95
N THR A 275 -2.54 -6.58 8.53
CA THR A 275 -2.52 -5.12 8.47
C THR A 275 -2.82 -4.67 7.04
N THR A 276 -3.93 -3.96 6.83
CA THR A 276 -4.23 -3.36 5.52
C THR A 276 -3.19 -2.28 5.21
N CYS A 277 -2.48 -2.43 4.09
CA CYS A 277 -1.46 -1.49 3.64
C CYS A 277 -2.08 -0.34 2.86
N PHE A 278 -2.87 -0.65 1.83
CA PHE A 278 -3.59 0.35 1.05
C PHE A 278 -4.88 -0.24 0.46
N VAL A 279 -5.81 0.64 0.11
CA VAL A 279 -7.04 0.32 -0.62
C VAL A 279 -7.21 1.35 -1.74
N LEU A 280 -7.40 0.87 -2.97
CA LEU A 280 -7.63 1.68 -4.16
C LEU A 280 -9.06 1.43 -4.66
N ASP A 281 -9.86 2.48 -4.74
CA ASP A 281 -11.24 2.41 -5.22
C ASP A 281 -11.33 2.56 -6.74
N GLY A 282 -12.13 1.71 -7.39
CA GLY A 282 -12.35 1.75 -8.84
C GLY A 282 -11.08 1.51 -9.68
N PHE A 283 -10.05 0.90 -9.09
CA PHE A 283 -8.82 0.57 -9.79
C PHE A 283 -9.06 -0.58 -10.79
N GLU A 284 -8.63 -0.38 -12.04
CA GLU A 284 -8.73 -1.38 -13.10
C GLU A 284 -7.32 -1.82 -13.55
N LEU A 285 -7.11 -3.13 -13.53
CA LEU A 285 -5.96 -3.80 -14.13
C LEU A 285 -6.10 -3.90 -15.66
N PRO A 286 -4.99 -4.01 -16.41
CA PRO A 286 -5.05 -4.27 -17.84
C PRO A 286 -5.72 -5.62 -18.11
N ALA A 287 -6.27 -5.79 -19.32
CA ALA A 287 -6.83 -7.07 -19.73
C ALA A 287 -5.73 -8.14 -19.81
N ASN A 288 -6.01 -9.32 -19.25
CA ASN A 288 -5.11 -10.48 -19.25
C ASN A 288 -3.69 -10.18 -18.70
N PRO A 289 -3.53 -9.71 -17.45
CA PRO A 289 -2.21 -9.46 -16.88
C PRO A 289 -1.50 -10.77 -16.53
N PHE A 290 -0.18 -10.82 -16.70
CA PHE A 290 0.66 -11.85 -16.09
C PHE A 290 0.95 -11.50 -14.64
N LEU A 291 1.01 -12.54 -13.80
CA LEU A 291 1.47 -12.43 -12.42
C LEU A 291 2.98 -12.61 -12.39
N GLY A 292 3.70 -11.68 -11.78
CA GLY A 292 5.15 -11.76 -11.66
C GLY A 292 5.67 -11.34 -10.30
N PHE A 293 6.87 -11.79 -9.98
CA PHE A 293 7.66 -11.27 -8.87
C PHE A 293 9.10 -11.05 -9.36
N SER A 294 9.72 -9.96 -8.95
CA SER A 294 11.12 -9.68 -9.26
C SER A 294 11.82 -9.05 -8.07
N ALA A 295 13.14 -9.14 -7.99
CA ALA A 295 13.93 -8.48 -6.98
C ALA A 295 15.24 -7.94 -7.57
N LEU A 296 15.79 -6.93 -6.90
CA LEU A 296 17.04 -6.26 -7.27
C LEU A 296 17.89 -6.05 -6.01
N THR A 297 19.19 -6.19 -6.16
CA THR A 297 20.18 -5.70 -5.19
C THR A 297 21.15 -4.75 -5.89
N GLY A 298 21.38 -3.60 -5.30
CA GLY A 298 22.36 -2.61 -5.74
C GLY A 298 23.73 -2.85 -5.09
N ASP A 299 24.30 -1.79 -4.52
CA ASP A 299 25.52 -1.84 -3.72
C ASP A 299 25.31 -2.50 -2.35
N VAL A 300 24.08 -2.39 -1.83
CA VAL A 300 23.59 -3.14 -0.66
C VAL A 300 22.75 -4.33 -1.13
N SER A 301 22.59 -5.31 -0.24
CA SER A 301 21.91 -6.55 -0.59
C SER A 301 21.07 -7.12 0.54
N ASP A 302 20.03 -7.85 0.14
CA ASP A 302 19.28 -8.81 0.91
C ASP A 302 18.95 -10.01 0.00
N ALA A 303 18.72 -11.16 0.61
CA ALA A 303 18.07 -12.28 -0.04
C ALA A 303 16.55 -12.05 -0.06
N HIS A 304 15.96 -12.20 -1.25
CA HIS A 304 14.53 -12.07 -1.47
C HIS A 304 13.95 -13.43 -1.90
N ASP A 305 13.23 -14.07 -0.99
CA ASP A 305 12.71 -15.42 -1.17
C ASP A 305 11.18 -15.38 -1.28
N ILE A 306 10.63 -16.04 -2.32
CA ILE A 306 9.21 -16.33 -2.47
C ILE A 306 8.98 -17.80 -2.10
N ILE A 307 8.20 -18.03 -1.05
CA ILE A 307 7.97 -19.35 -0.46
C ILE A 307 6.73 -20.00 -1.07
N SER A 308 5.63 -19.26 -1.17
CA SER A 308 4.42 -19.77 -1.79
C SER A 308 3.61 -18.66 -2.44
N ILE A 309 2.80 -19.03 -3.43
CA ILE A 309 1.82 -18.19 -4.11
C ILE A 309 0.56 -19.04 -4.23
N THR A 310 -0.54 -18.54 -3.70
CA THR A 310 -1.86 -19.16 -3.81
C THR A 310 -2.81 -18.14 -4.40
N THR A 311 -3.34 -18.46 -5.58
CA THR A 311 -4.25 -17.58 -6.31
C THR A 311 -5.63 -18.22 -6.40
N SER A 312 -6.69 -17.46 -6.15
CA SER A 312 -8.08 -17.94 -6.21
C SER A 312 -9.01 -16.87 -6.77
N ASN A 313 -10.05 -17.28 -7.49
CA ASN A 313 -11.16 -16.39 -7.81
C ASN A 313 -11.90 -16.03 -6.52
N ILE A 314 -12.48 -14.84 -6.48
CA ILE A 314 -13.27 -14.39 -5.33
C ILE A 314 -14.68 -13.95 -5.75
N ALA A 315 -15.64 -14.28 -4.89
CA ALA A 315 -16.99 -13.71 -4.93
C ALA A 315 -17.11 -12.61 -3.88
N TYR A 316 -17.88 -11.57 -4.16
CA TYR A 316 -18.18 -10.50 -3.20
C TYR A 316 -19.63 -10.55 -2.79
N HIS A 317 -19.85 -10.77 -1.51
CA HIS A 317 -21.14 -10.73 -0.86
C HIS A 317 -21.34 -9.32 -0.30
N PRO A 318 -22.14 -8.44 -0.94
CA PRO A 318 -22.40 -7.13 -0.37
C PRO A 318 -22.85 -7.29 1.08
N PRO A 319 -22.41 -6.40 1.98
CA PRO A 319 -22.85 -6.51 3.36
C PRO A 319 -24.37 -6.46 3.31
N SER A 320 -25.04 -7.41 3.95
CA SER A 320 -26.50 -7.39 3.99
C SER A 320 -26.87 -5.99 4.47
N VAL A 321 -27.63 -5.26 3.64
CA VAL A 321 -28.32 -4.08 4.14
C VAL A 321 -29.14 -4.66 5.27
N GLU A 322 -28.75 -4.39 6.51
CA GLU A 322 -29.58 -4.69 7.66
C GLU A 322 -30.80 -3.81 7.44
N ASN A 323 -31.77 -4.35 6.70
CA ASN A 323 -33.09 -3.79 6.61
C ASN A 323 -33.49 -3.67 8.07
N SER A 324 -33.56 -2.43 8.55
CA SER A 324 -34.04 -2.08 9.87
C SER A 324 -35.54 -2.42 10.05
N ASN A 325 -36.06 -3.37 9.28
CA ASN A 325 -37.18 -4.23 9.65
C ASN A 325 -36.69 -5.28 10.64
N ARG A 326 -36.02 -4.86 11.71
CA ARG A 326 -36.16 -5.59 12.96
C ARG A 326 -37.66 -5.44 13.29
N PRO A 327 -38.42 -6.52 13.49
CA PRO A 327 -39.73 -6.39 14.12
C PRO A 327 -39.52 -5.56 15.40
N PRO A 328 -40.41 -4.61 15.73
CA PRO A 328 -40.23 -3.74 16.88
C PRO A 328 -39.81 -4.61 18.06
N GLY A 329 -38.60 -4.38 18.56
CA GLY A 329 -38.00 -5.20 19.60
C GLY A 329 -39.04 -5.35 20.71
N LEU A 330 -39.33 -6.60 21.08
CA LEU A 330 -40.26 -6.88 22.16
C LEU A 330 -39.89 -5.97 23.33
N ARG A 331 -40.85 -5.09 23.66
CA ARG A 331 -40.78 -4.11 24.75
C ARG A 331 -40.10 -4.77 25.94
N GLY A 332 -39.00 -4.19 26.38
CA GLY A 332 -38.02 -4.82 27.27
C GLY A 332 -38.65 -5.56 28.45
N ILE A 333 -38.29 -6.83 28.58
CA ILE A 333 -38.43 -7.55 29.85
C ILE A 333 -37.54 -6.79 30.86
N PRO A 334 -38.06 -6.32 32.01
CA PRO A 334 -37.30 -5.55 32.99
C PRO A 334 -36.37 -6.49 33.78
N GLY A 335 -35.40 -7.11 33.10
CA GLY A 335 -34.67 -8.27 33.62
C GLY A 335 -33.41 -7.94 34.40
N LYS A 336 -32.74 -6.80 34.17
CA LYS A 336 -31.46 -6.50 34.85
C LYS A 336 -31.59 -5.56 36.04
N ALA A 337 -32.39 -4.50 35.92
CA ALA A 337 -32.58 -3.55 37.02
C ALA A 337 -33.37 -4.19 38.19
N PHE A 338 -34.44 -4.92 37.89
CA PHE A 338 -35.29 -5.60 38.88
C PHE A 338 -34.54 -6.73 39.60
N LEU A 339 -33.77 -7.56 38.87
CA LEU A 339 -32.92 -8.58 39.49
C LEU A 339 -31.80 -7.97 40.36
N SER A 340 -31.21 -6.83 39.95
CA SER A 340 -30.23 -6.12 40.78
C SER A 340 -30.85 -5.50 42.05
N PHE A 341 -32.13 -5.16 42.00
CA PHE A 341 -32.88 -4.61 43.13
C PHE A 341 -33.27 -5.72 44.12
N ILE A 342 -33.78 -6.86 43.63
CA ILE A 342 -34.06 -8.04 44.45
C ILE A 342 -32.78 -8.57 45.10
N GLY A 343 -31.67 -8.64 44.35
CA GLY A 343 -30.37 -9.06 44.91
C GLY A 343 -29.85 -8.15 46.03
N ARG A 344 -30.20 -6.86 46.00
CA ARG A 344 -29.88 -5.92 47.10
C ARG A 344 -30.78 -6.14 48.32
N LEU A 345 -32.07 -6.38 48.13
CA LEU A 345 -33.00 -6.66 49.24
C LEU A 345 -32.68 -7.97 49.96
N LEU A 346 -32.31 -9.02 49.23
CA LEU A 346 -31.95 -10.32 49.81
C LEU A 346 -30.72 -10.21 50.74
N LYS A 347 -29.71 -9.41 50.37
CA LYS A 347 -28.53 -9.17 51.22
C LYS A 347 -28.88 -8.48 52.54
N TRP A 348 -29.78 -7.51 52.51
CA TRP A 348 -30.25 -6.83 53.73
C TRP A 348 -31.06 -7.77 54.63
N PHE A 349 -31.87 -8.65 54.05
CA PHE A 349 -32.64 -9.63 54.80
C PHE A 349 -31.74 -10.62 55.54
N VAL A 350 -30.69 -11.12 54.87
CA VAL A 350 -29.69 -12.01 55.50
C VAL A 350 -28.92 -11.29 56.61
N PHE A 351 -28.55 -10.01 56.41
CA PHE A 351 -27.87 -9.22 57.43
C PHE A 351 -28.73 -9.00 58.69
N LEU A 352 -30.03 -8.70 58.52
CA LEU A 352 -30.96 -8.56 59.65
C LEU A 352 -31.20 -9.89 60.37
N ALA A 353 -31.28 -11.01 59.64
CA ALA A 353 -31.41 -12.34 60.23
C ALA A 353 -30.18 -12.71 61.10
N MET A 354 -28.97 -12.35 60.66
CA MET A 354 -27.75 -12.55 61.44
C MET A 354 -27.74 -11.71 62.72
N ILE A 355 -28.20 -10.45 62.66
CA ILE A 355 -28.33 -9.60 63.85
C ILE A 355 -29.37 -10.17 64.83
N ALA A 356 -30.51 -10.65 64.33
CA ALA A 356 -31.53 -11.27 65.16
C ALA A 356 -31.01 -12.55 65.86
N ALA A 357 -30.28 -13.40 65.14
CA ALA A 357 -29.65 -14.59 65.71
C ALA A 357 -28.62 -14.23 66.78
N ALA A 358 -27.78 -13.22 66.53
CA ALA A 358 -26.82 -12.72 67.52
C ALA A 358 -27.51 -12.14 68.76
N TRP A 359 -28.63 -11.43 68.59
CA TRP A 359 -29.41 -10.87 69.70
C TRP A 359 -30.09 -11.96 70.55
N ILE A 360 -30.66 -12.99 69.91
CA ILE A 360 -31.23 -14.16 70.60
C ILE A 360 -30.12 -14.91 71.38
N GLY A 361 -28.96 -15.12 70.75
CA GLY A 361 -27.78 -15.71 71.39
C GLY A 361 -27.31 -14.91 72.61
N TYR A 362 -27.21 -13.59 72.48
CA TYR A 362 -26.85 -12.69 73.58
C TYR A 362 -27.86 -12.74 74.75
N LYS A 363 -29.16 -12.75 74.44
CA LYS A 363 -30.23 -12.84 75.46
C LYS A 363 -30.18 -14.16 76.21
N ASN A 364 -29.94 -15.27 75.52
CA ASN A 364 -29.79 -16.58 76.13
C ASN A 364 -28.51 -16.67 76.97
N TRP A 365 -27.37 -16.16 76.49
CA TRP A 365 -26.12 -16.07 77.24
C TRP A 365 -26.26 -15.27 78.53
N LYS A 366 -26.94 -14.10 78.46
CA LYS A 366 -27.20 -13.24 79.62
C LYS A 366 -28.08 -13.93 80.67
N LYS A 367 -29.09 -14.71 80.25
CA LYS A 367 -29.90 -15.54 81.16
C LYS A 367 -29.06 -16.58 81.89
N THR A 368 -28.19 -17.32 81.19
CA THR A 368 -27.29 -18.31 81.81
C THR A 368 -26.26 -17.70 82.75
N LYS A 369 -25.78 -16.46 82.50
CA LYS A 369 -24.87 -15.77 83.43
C LYS A 369 -25.57 -15.34 84.73
N ASN A 370 -26.84 -14.96 84.68
CA ASN A 370 -27.60 -14.58 85.88
C ASN A 370 -28.00 -15.79 86.74
N HIS A 371 -28.04 -17.02 86.19
CA HIS A 371 -28.31 -18.24 86.95
C HIS A 371 -27.07 -18.82 87.66
N LYS A 372 -25.87 -18.28 87.39
CA LYS A 372 -24.61 -18.69 88.04
C LYS A 372 -24.14 -17.71 89.13
N ARG A 373 -25.04 -16.83 89.59
CA ARG A 373 -24.74 -15.79 90.59
C ARG A 373 -25.62 -15.86 91.85
N PHE A 374 -26.26 -17.01 92.07
CA PHE A 374 -26.92 -17.39 93.32
C PHE A 374 -26.37 -18.72 93.78
#